data_AF-A0AAE6JDK5-F1
#
_entry.id   AF-A0AAE6JDK5-F1
#
_cell.length_a   1.000
_cell.length_b   1.000
_cell.length_c   1.000
_cell.angle_alpha   90.00
_cell.angle_beta   90.00
_cell.angle_gamma   90.00
#
_symmetry.space_group_name_H-M   'P 1'
#
loop_
_entity.id
_entity.type
_entity.pdbx_description
1 polymer ?
#
loop_
_entity_poly.entity_id
_entity_poly.type
_entity_poly.pdbx_seq_one_letter_code
_entity_poly.pdbx_strand_id
1 'polypeptide(L)'
;MKALFYTWVPNFSAPVEAFALSCADLSARLIASERLAAEAFGFLSLNTDKLAAIDIHQLVKAFIYNSTGEEASNNEQLFYLTSNLDYLHRLGPEIEAKYQEHYAKANNLMNDWNTAFMTLTKNTTALFSELTIKSQQRQTLENQLRDNAAAWLLISAQNPQNTTLIYNNLIIPNTTALNQYFQTAPSQDTQVNDLMAAISVISVIYMQWRASHEGYATVFNNYAGKLRDTYKRLQAAVDHFQKNTAIKPICD
;
A
#
# COMPACT_ATOMS: atom_id res chain seq x y z
N MET A 1 -41.92 -0.81 -3.28
CA MET A 1 -40.95 -1.41 -2.34
C MET A 1 -40.54 -2.83 -2.70
N LYS A 2 -41.47 -3.76 -3.00
CA LYS A 2 -41.13 -5.18 -3.27
C LYS A 2 -40.08 -5.41 -4.37
N ALA A 3 -40.09 -4.69 -5.50
CA ALA A 3 -39.03 -4.88 -6.52
C ALA A 3 -37.87 -3.89 -6.48
N LEU A 4 -37.83 -2.95 -5.53
CA LEU A 4 -36.69 -2.05 -5.36
C LEU A 4 -35.40 -2.83 -5.03
N PHE A 5 -35.54 -3.95 -4.32
CA PHE A 5 -34.44 -4.79 -3.86
C PHE A 5 -33.76 -5.60 -4.98
N TYR A 6 -34.55 -6.24 -5.84
CA TYR A 6 -34.04 -6.96 -7.02
C TYR A 6 -33.35 -6.06 -8.02
N THR A 7 -33.75 -4.78 -8.03
CA THR A 7 -33.14 -3.78 -8.89
C THR A 7 -31.85 -3.21 -8.26
N TRP A 8 -31.61 -3.38 -6.96
CA TRP A 8 -30.56 -2.65 -6.25
C TRP A 8 -29.24 -3.41 -6.10
N VAL A 9 -29.28 -4.70 -5.75
CA VAL A 9 -28.03 -5.47 -5.59
C VAL A 9 -27.21 -5.54 -6.89
N PRO A 10 -27.82 -5.77 -8.06
CA PRO A 10 -27.10 -5.70 -9.34
C PRO A 10 -26.43 -4.33 -9.61
N ASN A 11 -26.98 -3.24 -9.05
CA ASN A 11 -26.38 -1.90 -9.19
C ASN A 11 -25.11 -1.72 -8.34
N PHE A 12 -24.83 -2.61 -7.38
CA PHE A 12 -23.56 -2.61 -6.64
C PHE A 12 -22.44 -3.36 -7.35
N SER A 13 -22.76 -4.18 -8.36
CA SER A 13 -21.77 -4.95 -9.12
C SER A 13 -20.64 -4.07 -9.64
N ALA A 14 -20.99 -3.02 -10.39
CA ALA A 14 -20.02 -2.14 -11.02
C ALA A 14 -19.22 -1.30 -9.99
N PRO A 15 -19.85 -0.64 -8.99
CA PRO A 15 -19.11 0.06 -7.95
C PRO A 15 -18.18 -0.83 -7.12
N VAL A 16 -18.63 -2.02 -6.71
CA VAL A 16 -17.80 -2.94 -5.91
C VAL A 16 -16.63 -3.48 -6.73
N GLU A 17 -16.87 -3.90 -7.97
CA GLU A 17 -15.79 -4.39 -8.83
C GLU A 17 -14.79 -3.28 -9.17
N ALA A 18 -15.26 -2.06 -9.47
CA ALA A 18 -14.37 -0.94 -9.72
C ALA A 18 -13.50 -0.61 -8.49
N PHE A 19 -14.06 -0.69 -7.27
CA PHE A 19 -13.29 -0.45 -6.07
C PHE A 19 -12.30 -1.59 -5.77
N ALA A 20 -12.71 -2.84 -5.99
CA ALA A 20 -11.82 -4.00 -5.89
C ALA A 20 -10.65 -3.91 -6.89
N LEU A 21 -10.92 -3.45 -8.12
CA LEU A 21 -9.89 -3.19 -9.12
C LEU A 21 -8.94 -2.08 -8.67
N SER A 22 -9.45 -1.02 -8.06
CA SER A 22 -8.61 0.06 -7.52
C SER A 22 -7.67 -0.43 -6.41
N CYS A 23 -8.17 -1.31 -5.52
CA CYS A 23 -7.33 -1.96 -4.51
C CYS A 23 -6.28 -2.89 -5.13
N ALA A 24 -6.65 -3.69 -6.13
CA ALA A 24 -5.72 -4.59 -6.83
C ALA A 24 -4.64 -3.82 -7.61
N ASP A 25 -5.02 -2.72 -8.27
CA ASP A 25 -4.10 -1.81 -8.96
C ASP A 25 -3.09 -1.18 -8.00
N LEU A 26 -3.56 -0.64 -6.87
CA LEU A 26 -2.66 -0.08 -5.85
C LEU A 26 -1.70 -1.16 -5.33
N SER A 27 -2.19 -2.37 -5.05
CA SER A 27 -1.33 -3.48 -4.65
C SER A 27 -0.23 -3.76 -5.69
N ALA A 28 -0.58 -3.82 -6.98
CA ALA A 28 0.38 -4.07 -8.04
C ALA A 28 1.41 -2.95 -8.16
N ARG A 29 0.99 -1.69 -8.07
CA ARG A 29 1.89 -0.53 -8.08
C ARG A 29 2.80 -0.47 -6.87
N LEU A 30 2.32 -0.81 -5.68
CA LEU A 30 3.17 -0.90 -4.49
C LEU A 30 4.27 -1.95 -4.62
N ILE A 31 3.97 -3.11 -5.24
CA ILE A 31 4.96 -4.16 -5.52
C ILE A 31 6.01 -3.69 -6.53
N ALA A 32 5.57 -2.98 -7.56
CA ALA A 32 6.42 -2.50 -8.65
C ALA A 32 7.12 -1.16 -8.32
N SER A 33 6.81 -0.51 -7.20
CA SER A 33 7.31 0.83 -6.92
C SER A 33 8.82 0.80 -6.65
N GLU A 34 9.53 1.65 -7.38
CA GLU A 34 10.97 1.87 -7.23
C GLU A 34 11.26 3.20 -6.53
N ARG A 35 10.21 3.91 -6.07
CA ARG A 35 10.29 5.23 -5.47
C ARG A 35 9.77 5.18 -4.04
N LEU A 36 10.49 5.85 -3.14
CA LEU A 36 10.07 6.05 -1.77
C LEU A 36 8.98 7.14 -1.71
N ALA A 37 7.82 6.89 -2.28
CA ALA A 37 6.70 7.82 -2.31
C ALA A 37 5.38 7.06 -2.08
N ALA A 38 4.36 7.78 -1.64
CA ALA A 38 3.02 7.22 -1.62
C ALA A 38 2.49 7.06 -3.05
N GLU A 39 1.96 5.89 -3.36
CA GLU A 39 1.27 5.63 -4.62
C GLU A 39 -0.14 6.22 -4.56
N ALA A 40 -0.58 6.94 -5.60
CA ALA A 40 -1.92 7.52 -5.64
C ALA A 40 -3.01 6.45 -5.57
N PHE A 41 -4.16 6.74 -4.95
CA PHE A 41 -5.27 5.80 -4.86
C PHE A 41 -6.59 6.41 -5.37
N GLY A 42 -7.27 5.65 -6.22
CA GLY A 42 -8.60 6.00 -6.73
C GLY A 42 -9.68 5.62 -5.72
N PHE A 43 -10.09 6.57 -4.90
CA PHE A 43 -11.24 6.38 -4.01
C PHE A 43 -12.53 6.28 -4.82
N LEU A 44 -13.26 5.19 -4.64
CA LEU A 44 -14.56 4.99 -5.26
C LEU A 44 -15.62 4.87 -4.17
N SER A 45 -16.65 5.71 -4.25
CA SER A 45 -17.81 5.58 -3.36
C SER A 45 -18.59 4.33 -3.75
N LEU A 46 -18.73 3.41 -2.80
CA LEU A 46 -19.62 2.26 -2.93
C LEU A 46 -21.11 2.69 -2.91
N ASN A 47 -21.42 3.97 -2.65
CA ASN A 47 -22.77 4.50 -2.43
C ASN A 47 -23.57 3.72 -1.36
N THR A 48 -22.87 3.02 -0.45
CA THR A 48 -23.46 2.22 0.63
C THR A 48 -24.15 3.07 1.70
N ASP A 49 -23.82 4.36 1.80
CA ASP A 49 -24.51 5.27 2.72
C ASP A 49 -25.98 5.49 2.32
N LYS A 50 -26.29 5.38 1.02
CA LYS A 50 -27.66 5.39 0.52
C LYS A 50 -28.41 4.10 0.87
N LEU A 51 -27.70 2.99 1.13
CA LEU A 51 -28.25 1.71 1.62
C LEU A 51 -28.51 1.73 3.12
N ALA A 52 -27.58 2.27 3.91
CA ALA A 52 -27.75 2.39 5.36
C ALA A 52 -28.97 3.26 5.72
N ALA A 53 -29.34 4.20 4.84
CA ALA A 53 -30.54 5.02 4.96
C ALA A 53 -31.86 4.30 4.59
N ILE A 54 -31.81 3.18 3.86
CA ILE A 54 -33.00 2.36 3.64
C ILE A 54 -33.21 1.53 4.90
N ASP A 55 -34.36 1.67 5.54
CA ASP A 55 -34.72 0.90 6.72
C ASP A 55 -34.70 -0.59 6.40
N ILE A 56 -33.56 -1.24 6.70
CA ILE A 56 -33.32 -2.67 6.48
C ILE A 56 -34.45 -3.50 7.12
N HIS A 57 -35.05 -3.00 8.19
CA HIS A 57 -36.19 -3.61 8.85
C HIS A 57 -37.47 -3.63 7.99
N GLN A 58 -37.73 -2.59 7.20
CA GLN A 58 -38.86 -2.57 6.26
C GLN A 58 -38.62 -3.49 5.05
N LEU A 59 -37.37 -3.58 4.60
CA LEU A 59 -36.96 -4.52 3.56
C LEU A 59 -37.11 -5.98 4.02
N VAL A 60 -36.63 -6.28 5.23
CA VAL A 60 -36.74 -7.59 5.90
C VAL A 60 -38.20 -7.99 6.06
N LYS A 61 -39.05 -7.10 6.59
CA LYS A 61 -40.49 -7.37 6.74
C LYS A 61 -41.15 -7.63 5.40
N ALA A 62 -40.92 -6.78 4.39
CA ALA A 62 -41.46 -6.98 3.06
C ALA A 62 -40.99 -8.32 2.43
N PHE A 63 -39.82 -8.82 2.83
CA PHE A 63 -39.28 -10.10 2.37
C PHE A 63 -39.98 -11.31 2.99
N ILE A 64 -40.02 -11.37 4.33
CA ILE A 64 -40.60 -12.48 5.09
C ILE A 64 -42.07 -12.69 4.71
N TYR A 65 -42.83 -11.60 4.49
CA TYR A 65 -44.24 -11.69 4.11
C TYR A 65 -44.50 -12.19 2.68
N ASN A 66 -43.48 -12.28 1.81
CA ASN A 66 -43.65 -12.66 0.39
C ASN A 66 -42.78 -13.84 -0.07
N SER A 67 -41.93 -14.38 0.81
CA SER A 67 -41.13 -15.55 0.51
C SER A 67 -41.99 -16.81 0.54
N THR A 68 -41.81 -17.66 -0.47
CA THR A 68 -42.29 -19.04 -0.47
C THR A 68 -41.10 -19.97 -0.15
N GLY A 69 -41.35 -21.17 0.35
CA GLY A 69 -40.27 -22.12 0.72
C GLY A 69 -39.94 -22.15 2.21
N GLU A 70 -38.85 -22.84 2.56
CA GLU A 70 -38.50 -23.17 3.95
C GLU A 70 -38.02 -21.94 4.74
N GLU A 71 -38.65 -21.71 5.90
CA GLU A 71 -38.39 -20.55 6.76
C GLU A 71 -36.93 -20.46 7.22
N ALA A 72 -36.31 -21.59 7.57
CA ALA A 72 -34.92 -21.64 8.00
C ALA A 72 -33.95 -21.14 6.91
N SER A 73 -34.12 -21.61 5.68
CA SER A 73 -33.31 -21.19 4.53
C SER A 73 -33.52 -19.71 4.21
N ASN A 74 -34.77 -19.23 4.27
CA ASN A 74 -35.07 -17.83 4.01
C ASN A 74 -34.47 -16.90 5.08
N ASN A 75 -34.49 -17.29 6.34
CA ASN A 75 -33.86 -16.54 7.43
C ASN A 75 -32.33 -16.49 7.29
N GLU A 76 -31.70 -17.59 6.86
CA GLU A 76 -30.26 -17.63 6.60
C GLU A 76 -29.84 -16.65 5.48
N GLN A 77 -30.56 -16.67 4.36
CA GLN A 77 -30.24 -15.79 3.22
C GLN A 77 -30.51 -14.31 3.53
N LEU A 78 -31.53 -14.04 4.35
CA LEU A 78 -31.80 -12.69 4.85
C LEU A 78 -30.67 -12.19 5.75
N PHE A 79 -30.17 -13.06 6.63
CA PHE A 79 -29.00 -12.76 7.46
C PHE A 79 -27.77 -12.49 6.59
N TYR A 80 -27.47 -13.32 5.59
CA TYR A 80 -26.35 -13.07 4.68
C TYR A 80 -26.49 -11.74 3.97
N LEU A 81 -27.69 -11.39 3.50
CA LEU A 81 -27.86 -10.14 2.80
C LEU A 81 -27.60 -8.93 3.69
N THR A 82 -28.23 -8.89 4.88
CA THR A 82 -28.08 -7.76 5.81
C THR A 82 -26.65 -7.64 6.32
N SER A 83 -26.01 -8.75 6.70
CA SER A 83 -24.63 -8.77 7.19
C SER A 83 -23.60 -8.39 6.13
N ASN A 84 -23.75 -8.83 4.87
CA ASN A 84 -22.81 -8.49 3.82
C ASN A 84 -22.97 -7.03 3.34
N LEU A 85 -24.19 -6.47 3.36
CA LEU A 85 -24.42 -5.05 3.07
C LEU A 85 -23.77 -4.15 4.14
N ASP A 86 -23.99 -4.47 5.40
CA ASP A 86 -23.35 -3.77 6.52
C ASP A 86 -21.82 -3.90 6.47
N TYR A 87 -21.32 -5.08 6.09
CA TYR A 87 -19.89 -5.28 5.90
C TYR A 87 -19.32 -4.41 4.77
N LEU A 88 -19.98 -4.33 3.60
CA LEU A 88 -19.55 -3.43 2.52
C LEU A 88 -19.55 -1.96 2.95
N HIS A 89 -20.54 -1.53 3.73
CA HIS A 89 -20.61 -0.17 4.25
C HIS A 89 -19.40 0.14 5.15
N ARG A 90 -19.00 -0.79 6.01
CA ARG A 90 -17.83 -0.63 6.89
C ARG A 90 -16.50 -0.73 6.15
N LEU A 91 -16.42 -1.54 5.08
CA LEU A 91 -15.18 -1.81 4.38
C LEU A 91 -14.64 -0.58 3.64
N GLY A 92 -15.50 0.30 3.12
CA GLY A 92 -15.08 1.52 2.44
C GLY A 92 -14.24 2.46 3.30
N PRO A 93 -14.78 2.94 4.43
CA PRO A 93 -14.01 3.75 5.39
C PRO A 93 -12.78 3.04 5.94
N GLU A 94 -12.82 1.71 6.12
CA GLU A 94 -11.66 0.92 6.55
C GLU A 94 -10.51 0.99 5.53
N ILE A 95 -10.81 0.80 4.24
CA ILE A 95 -9.84 0.91 3.15
C ILE A 95 -9.25 2.32 3.10
N GLU A 96 -10.09 3.35 3.26
CA GLU A 96 -9.63 4.74 3.29
C GLU A 96 -8.71 5.05 4.45
N ALA A 97 -9.10 4.68 5.66
CA ALA A 97 -8.24 4.82 6.84
C ALA A 97 -6.89 4.13 6.63
N LYS A 98 -6.90 2.93 6.01
CA LYS A 98 -5.68 2.18 5.79
C LYS A 98 -4.78 2.78 4.71
N TYR A 99 -5.35 3.39 3.68
CA TYR A 99 -4.61 4.20 2.71
C TYR A 99 -3.99 5.44 3.35
N GLN A 100 -4.73 6.17 4.19
CA GLN A 100 -4.18 7.35 4.87
C GLN A 100 -3.00 6.98 5.77
N GLU A 101 -3.07 5.84 6.45
CA GLU A 101 -1.96 5.31 7.24
C GLU A 101 -0.72 5.01 6.36
N HIS A 102 -0.92 4.35 5.22
CA HIS A 102 0.16 4.11 4.25
C HIS A 102 0.77 5.41 3.74
N TYR A 103 -0.06 6.37 3.32
CA TYR A 103 0.35 7.66 2.79
C TYR A 103 1.19 8.44 3.81
N ALA A 104 0.75 8.51 5.06
CA ALA A 104 1.50 9.16 6.13
C ALA A 104 2.85 8.49 6.39
N LYS A 105 2.89 7.14 6.44
CA LYS A 105 4.13 6.39 6.64
C LYS A 105 5.13 6.58 5.50
N ALA A 106 4.68 6.55 4.25
CA ALA A 106 5.54 6.78 3.09
C ALA A 106 6.16 8.18 3.12
N ASN A 107 5.38 9.21 3.48
CA ASN A 107 5.89 10.58 3.62
C ASN A 107 6.90 10.73 4.76
N ASN A 108 6.65 10.10 5.91
CA ASN A 108 7.61 10.12 7.02
C ASN A 108 8.93 9.46 6.60
N LEU A 109 8.87 8.29 5.98
CA LEU A 109 10.07 7.61 5.47
C LEU A 109 10.81 8.47 4.42
N MET A 110 10.10 9.24 3.59
CA MET A 110 10.72 10.13 2.61
C MET A 110 11.46 11.29 3.29
N ASN A 111 10.88 11.85 4.34
CA ASN A 111 11.53 12.90 5.13
C ASN A 111 12.78 12.36 5.86
N ASP A 112 12.67 11.17 6.44
CA ASP A 112 13.79 10.49 7.10
C ASP A 112 14.90 10.17 6.10
N TRP A 113 14.53 9.66 4.92
CA TRP A 113 15.44 9.40 3.81
C TRP A 113 16.20 10.67 3.40
N ASN A 114 15.49 11.76 3.14
CA ASN A 114 16.10 13.05 2.77
C ASN A 114 17.05 13.56 3.86
N THR A 115 16.66 13.45 5.13
CA THR A 115 17.48 13.86 6.28
C THR A 115 18.76 13.03 6.40
N ALA A 116 18.64 11.71 6.22
CA ALA A 116 19.78 10.80 6.24
C ALA A 116 20.73 11.07 5.06
N PHE A 117 20.20 11.36 3.86
CA PHE A 117 21.00 11.74 2.69
C PHE A 117 21.72 13.07 2.84
N MET A 118 21.09 14.07 3.45
CA MET A 118 21.77 15.33 3.79
C MET A 118 22.91 15.10 4.76
N THR A 119 22.72 14.24 5.76
CA THR A 119 23.75 13.88 6.74
C THR A 119 24.91 13.15 6.06
N LEU A 120 24.62 12.17 5.20
CA LEU A 120 25.64 11.49 4.40
C LEU A 120 26.44 12.50 3.56
N THR A 121 25.75 13.38 2.84
CA THR A 121 26.39 14.40 1.98
C THR A 121 27.31 15.33 2.77
N LYS A 122 26.85 15.78 3.95
CA LYS A 122 27.66 16.59 4.87
C LYS A 122 28.92 15.85 5.32
N ASN A 123 28.77 14.60 5.75
CA ASN A 123 29.89 13.78 6.23
C ASN A 123 30.88 13.49 5.10
N THR A 124 30.40 13.19 3.89
CA THR A 124 31.25 12.95 2.72
C THR A 124 32.01 14.22 2.31
N THR A 125 31.36 15.38 2.36
CA THR A 125 32.01 16.67 2.07
C THR A 125 33.10 16.97 3.09
N ALA A 126 32.83 16.76 4.38
CA ALA A 126 33.81 16.93 5.45
C ALA A 126 35.02 16.02 5.25
N LEU A 127 34.79 14.74 4.94
CA LEU A 127 35.83 13.74 4.63
C LEU A 127 36.78 14.23 3.51
N PHE A 128 36.20 14.76 2.43
CA PHE A 128 36.94 15.20 1.24
C PHE A 128 37.64 16.55 1.41
N SER A 129 37.14 17.40 2.30
CA SER A 129 37.71 18.74 2.57
C SER A 129 38.97 18.72 3.44
N GLU A 130 39.31 17.57 4.03
CA GLU A 130 40.46 17.46 4.91
C GLU A 130 41.79 17.58 4.15
N LEU A 131 42.62 18.54 4.57
CA LEU A 131 43.90 18.90 3.93
C LEU A 131 45.13 18.25 4.60
N THR A 132 44.94 17.41 5.62
CA THR A 132 46.01 16.73 6.34
C THR A 132 46.62 15.60 5.48
N ILE A 133 47.85 15.18 5.81
CA ILE A 133 48.47 14.02 5.14
C ILE A 133 47.69 12.77 5.55
N LYS A 134 47.01 12.16 4.57
CA LYS A 134 46.16 10.99 4.76
C LYS A 134 46.96 9.70 4.60
N SER A 135 46.60 8.67 5.35
CA SER A 135 47.13 7.30 5.13
C SER A 135 46.76 6.81 3.73
N GLN A 136 47.55 5.86 3.19
CA GLN A 136 47.25 5.27 1.89
C GLN A 136 45.87 4.61 1.87
N GLN A 137 45.49 3.94 2.96
CA GLN A 137 44.18 3.30 3.12
C GLN A 137 43.05 4.33 3.05
N ARG A 138 43.23 5.50 3.70
CA ARG A 138 42.24 6.58 3.70
C ARG A 138 42.10 7.20 2.30
N GLN A 139 43.21 7.39 1.58
CA GLN A 139 43.17 7.88 0.20
C GLN A 139 42.45 6.90 -0.73
N THR A 140 42.69 5.59 -0.59
CA THR A 140 41.99 4.56 -1.36
C THR A 140 40.49 4.60 -1.11
N LEU A 141 40.06 4.68 0.16
CA LEU A 141 38.63 4.81 0.50
C LEU A 141 38.02 6.06 -0.17
N GLU A 142 38.66 7.21 -0.05
CA GLU A 142 38.14 8.45 -0.64
C GLU A 142 37.99 8.38 -2.16
N ASN A 143 38.96 7.76 -2.84
CA ASN A 143 38.88 7.54 -4.29
C ASN A 143 37.71 6.62 -4.64
N GLN A 144 37.54 5.50 -3.94
CA GLN A 144 36.39 4.60 -4.15
C GLN A 144 35.04 5.32 -3.93
N LEU A 145 34.92 6.14 -2.89
CA LEU A 145 33.71 6.91 -2.63
C LEU A 145 33.43 7.95 -3.73
N ARG A 146 34.47 8.60 -4.28
CA ARG A 146 34.34 9.53 -5.42
C ARG A 146 33.92 8.81 -6.70
N ASP A 147 34.52 7.66 -6.98
CA ASP A 147 34.20 6.85 -8.15
C ASP A 147 32.75 6.36 -8.09
N ASN A 148 32.30 5.89 -6.93
CA ASN A 148 30.89 5.51 -6.70
C ASN A 148 29.95 6.70 -6.90
N ALA A 149 30.29 7.88 -6.38
CA ALA A 149 29.49 9.09 -6.56
C ALA A 149 29.43 9.53 -8.03
N ALA A 150 30.54 9.47 -8.75
CA ALA A 150 30.59 9.78 -10.18
C ALA A 150 29.76 8.80 -11.02
N ALA A 151 29.86 7.49 -10.73
CA ALA A 151 29.04 6.46 -11.37
C ALA A 151 27.54 6.71 -11.11
N TRP A 152 27.17 7.03 -9.87
CA TRP A 152 25.80 7.37 -9.52
C TRP A 152 25.29 8.60 -10.27
N LEU A 153 26.08 9.68 -10.38
CA LEU A 153 25.68 10.89 -11.10
C LEU A 153 25.25 10.59 -12.55
N LEU A 154 25.96 9.70 -13.24
CA LEU A 154 25.62 9.26 -14.61
C LEU A 154 24.26 8.56 -14.68
N ILE A 155 23.94 7.71 -13.70
CA ILE A 155 22.68 6.96 -13.64
C ILE A 155 21.52 7.87 -13.22
N SER A 156 21.77 8.73 -12.22
CA SER A 156 20.78 9.62 -11.62
C SER A 156 20.19 10.64 -12.59
N ALA A 157 20.95 11.05 -13.61
CA ALA A 157 20.50 12.00 -14.62
C ALA A 157 19.24 11.52 -15.35
N GLN A 158 19.07 10.19 -15.46
CA GLN A 158 17.91 9.57 -16.11
C GLN A 158 16.83 9.17 -15.09
N ASN A 159 17.22 8.84 -13.86
CA ASN A 159 16.32 8.28 -12.85
C ASN A 159 16.57 8.86 -11.44
N PRO A 160 16.41 10.18 -11.23
CA PRO A 160 16.88 10.85 -10.00
C PRO A 160 16.07 10.48 -8.75
N GLN A 161 14.85 9.98 -8.93
CA GLN A 161 13.92 9.63 -7.83
C GLN A 161 13.84 8.12 -7.56
N ASN A 162 14.63 7.30 -8.26
CA ASN A 162 14.57 5.86 -8.13
C ASN A 162 15.38 5.40 -6.90
N THR A 163 14.68 5.18 -5.80
CA THR A 163 15.22 4.77 -4.50
C THR A 163 15.99 3.46 -4.59
N THR A 164 15.50 2.49 -5.37
CA THR A 164 16.19 1.20 -5.56
C THR A 164 17.51 1.36 -6.31
N LEU A 165 17.55 2.18 -7.36
CA LEU A 165 18.78 2.48 -8.08
C LEU A 165 19.78 3.25 -7.22
N ILE A 166 19.32 4.24 -6.44
CA ILE A 166 20.16 4.96 -5.46
C ILE A 166 20.80 3.96 -4.49
N TYR A 167 19.98 3.09 -3.89
CA TYR A 167 20.45 2.13 -2.90
C TYR A 167 21.51 1.18 -3.48
N ASN A 168 21.22 0.62 -4.66
CA ASN A 168 22.09 -0.38 -5.29
C ASN A 168 23.40 0.19 -5.87
N ASN A 169 23.39 1.44 -6.34
CA ASN A 169 24.54 2.02 -7.06
C ASN A 169 25.35 3.02 -6.24
N LEU A 170 24.82 3.48 -5.11
CA LEU A 170 25.53 4.41 -4.22
C LEU A 170 25.70 3.83 -2.81
N ILE A 171 24.62 3.35 -2.20
CA ILE A 171 24.65 2.95 -0.79
C ILE A 171 25.38 1.61 -0.59
N ILE A 172 25.05 0.58 -1.37
CA ILE A 172 25.74 -0.72 -1.29
C ILE A 172 27.25 -0.57 -1.61
N PRO A 173 27.68 0.05 -2.71
CA PRO A 173 29.10 0.20 -3.01
C PRO A 173 29.88 0.98 -1.96
N ASN A 174 29.29 2.05 -1.40
CA ASN A 174 29.92 2.81 -0.32
C ASN A 174 30.02 1.98 0.97
N THR A 175 29.01 1.16 1.28
CA THR A 175 29.07 0.22 2.40
C THR A 175 30.23 -0.77 2.22
N THR A 176 30.38 -1.33 1.02
CA THR A 176 31.48 -2.24 0.69
C THR A 176 32.86 -1.57 0.85
N ALA A 177 33.03 -0.36 0.31
CA ALA A 177 34.28 0.39 0.42
C ALA A 177 34.65 0.68 1.89
N LEU A 178 33.68 1.12 2.69
CA LEU A 178 33.89 1.38 4.12
C LEU A 178 34.23 0.10 4.90
N ASN A 179 33.57 -1.02 4.60
CA ASN A 179 33.88 -2.31 5.23
C ASN A 179 35.29 -2.78 4.89
N GLN A 180 35.74 -2.61 3.64
CA GLN A 180 37.13 -2.90 3.25
C GLN A 180 38.14 -2.00 3.99
N TYR A 181 37.81 -0.72 4.17
CA TYR A 181 38.63 0.18 4.97
C TYR A 181 38.75 -0.31 6.42
N PHE A 182 37.62 -0.64 7.08
CA PHE A 182 37.65 -1.11 8.47
C PHE A 182 38.40 -2.42 8.69
N GLN A 183 38.49 -3.28 7.67
CA GLN A 183 39.33 -4.49 7.73
C GLN A 183 40.83 -4.18 7.72
N THR A 184 41.24 -3.05 7.15
CA THR A 184 42.65 -2.70 6.94
C THR A 184 43.14 -1.56 7.84
N ALA A 185 42.22 -0.79 8.45
CA ALA A 185 42.50 0.32 9.35
C ALA A 185 41.40 0.42 10.44
N PRO A 186 41.52 -0.30 11.57
CA PRO A 186 40.45 -0.34 12.56
C PRO A 186 40.22 0.99 13.34
N SER A 187 38.96 1.43 13.24
CA SER A 187 38.07 2.12 14.19
C SER A 187 38.38 3.49 14.83
N GLN A 188 39.57 4.08 14.73
CA GLN A 188 39.79 5.42 15.33
C GLN A 188 39.40 6.61 14.45
N ASP A 189 39.03 6.37 13.19
CA ASP A 189 38.65 7.41 12.26
C ASP A 189 37.18 7.81 12.44
N THR A 190 36.94 8.81 13.29
CA THR A 190 35.60 9.29 13.65
C THR A 190 34.78 9.71 12.43
N GLN A 191 35.40 10.32 11.42
CA GLN A 191 34.68 10.73 10.21
C GLN A 191 34.21 9.54 9.37
N VAL A 192 35.00 8.47 9.28
CA VAL A 192 34.60 7.23 8.59
C VAL A 192 33.51 6.52 9.38
N ASN A 193 33.61 6.52 10.71
CA ASN A 193 32.56 5.98 11.57
C ASN A 193 31.23 6.73 11.37
N ASP A 194 31.27 8.06 11.30
CA ASP A 194 30.09 8.90 11.05
C ASP A 194 29.48 8.65 9.66
N LEU A 195 30.30 8.37 8.64
CA LEU A 195 29.82 7.96 7.32
C LEU A 195 29.13 6.60 7.35
N MET A 196 29.73 5.61 8.01
CA MET A 196 29.14 4.28 8.15
C MET A 196 27.81 4.35 8.90
N ALA A 197 27.73 5.16 9.96
CA ALA A 197 26.49 5.38 10.69
C ALA A 197 25.40 5.98 9.79
N ALA A 198 25.71 7.02 9.00
CA ALA A 198 24.75 7.62 8.08
C ALA A 198 24.25 6.63 7.00
N ILE A 199 25.16 5.84 6.42
CA ILE A 199 24.82 4.79 5.44
C ILE A 199 23.95 3.68 6.06
N SER A 200 24.23 3.31 7.31
CA SER A 200 23.44 2.31 8.03
C SER A 200 22.00 2.78 8.25
N VAL A 201 21.81 4.05 8.61
CA VAL A 201 20.47 4.67 8.74
C VAL A 201 19.71 4.63 7.42
N ILE A 202 20.35 5.02 6.30
CA ILE A 202 19.74 4.96 4.96
C ILE A 202 19.31 3.52 4.62
N SER A 203 20.15 2.54 4.96
CA SER A 203 19.87 1.12 4.70
C SER A 203 18.68 0.60 5.50
N VAL A 204 18.55 1.02 6.77
CA VAL A 204 17.37 0.70 7.59
C VAL A 204 16.11 1.31 6.98
N ILE A 205 16.14 2.58 6.58
CA ILE A 205 14.99 3.26 5.95
C ILE A 205 14.58 2.55 4.65
N TYR A 206 15.55 2.17 3.81
CA TYR A 206 15.29 1.41 2.59
C TYR A 206 14.56 0.09 2.86
N MET A 207 15.04 -0.69 3.83
CA MET A 207 14.41 -1.95 4.22
C MET A 207 13.01 -1.75 4.79
N GLN A 208 12.81 -0.73 5.63
CA GLN A 208 11.49 -0.37 6.16
C GLN A 208 10.52 0.02 5.04
N TRP A 209 10.96 0.80 4.07
CA TRP A 209 10.17 1.17 2.90
C TRP A 209 9.72 -0.06 2.10
N ARG A 210 10.67 -0.95 1.75
CA ARG A 210 10.39 -2.20 1.01
C ARG A 210 9.38 -3.07 1.75
N ALA A 211 9.65 -3.37 3.03
CA ALA A 211 8.77 -4.19 3.84
C ALA A 211 7.38 -3.55 4.02
N SER A 212 7.33 -2.23 4.17
CA SER A 212 6.05 -1.52 4.28
C SER A 212 5.25 -1.60 2.98
N HIS A 213 5.87 -1.42 1.81
CA HIS A 213 5.18 -1.49 0.52
C HIS A 213 4.64 -2.90 0.26
N GLU A 214 5.43 -3.94 0.54
CA GLU A 214 5.01 -5.34 0.43
C GLU A 214 3.86 -5.67 1.39
N GLY A 215 3.94 -5.20 2.63
CA GLY A 215 2.89 -5.36 3.63
C GLY A 215 1.57 -4.69 3.22
N TYR A 216 1.63 -3.44 2.76
CA TYR A 216 0.43 -2.73 2.29
C TYR A 216 -0.11 -3.32 0.98
N ALA A 217 0.73 -3.75 0.05
CA ALA A 217 0.28 -4.44 -1.15
C ALA A 217 -0.58 -5.67 -0.79
N THR A 218 -0.09 -6.50 0.14
CA THR A 218 -0.85 -7.66 0.64
C THR A 218 -2.19 -7.25 1.24
N VAL A 219 -2.21 -6.18 2.05
CA VAL A 219 -3.44 -5.64 2.66
C VAL A 219 -4.45 -5.20 1.60
N PHE A 220 -4.03 -4.44 0.59
CA PHE A 220 -4.93 -3.96 -0.48
C PHE A 220 -5.40 -5.10 -1.40
N ASN A 221 -4.55 -6.07 -1.70
CA ASN A 221 -4.97 -7.27 -2.42
C ASN A 221 -6.03 -8.06 -1.63
N ASN A 222 -5.87 -8.18 -0.31
CA ASN A 222 -6.88 -8.80 0.55
C ASN A 222 -8.19 -8.03 0.56
N TYR A 223 -8.16 -6.69 0.54
CA TYR A 223 -9.37 -5.87 0.40
C TYR A 223 -10.07 -6.10 -0.94
N ALA A 224 -9.33 -6.21 -2.05
CA ALA A 224 -9.88 -6.55 -3.35
C ALA A 224 -10.61 -7.92 -3.32
N GLY A 225 -10.01 -8.92 -2.68
CA GLY A 225 -10.62 -10.24 -2.48
C GLY A 225 -11.90 -10.16 -1.63
N LYS A 226 -11.84 -9.49 -0.47
CA LYS A 226 -12.99 -9.29 0.41
C LYS A 226 -14.17 -8.61 -0.30
N LEU A 227 -13.91 -7.53 -1.02
CA LEU A 227 -14.94 -6.81 -1.80
C LEU A 227 -15.67 -7.75 -2.77
N ARG A 228 -14.90 -8.51 -3.57
CA ARG A 228 -15.46 -9.46 -4.55
C ARG A 228 -16.24 -10.60 -3.88
N ASP A 229 -15.70 -11.18 -2.82
CA ASP A 229 -16.35 -12.30 -2.13
C ASP A 229 -17.62 -11.87 -1.40
N THR A 230 -17.63 -10.69 -0.78
CA THR A 230 -18.83 -10.10 -0.19
C THR A 230 -19.90 -9.84 -1.24
N TYR A 231 -19.53 -9.30 -2.41
CA TYR A 231 -20.48 -9.12 -3.51
C TYR A 231 -21.03 -10.45 -4.04
N LYS A 232 -20.21 -11.49 -4.22
CA LYS A 232 -20.69 -12.84 -4.61
C LYS A 232 -21.72 -13.39 -3.63
N ARG A 233 -21.50 -13.23 -2.32
CA ARG A 233 -22.46 -13.66 -1.28
C ARG A 233 -23.76 -12.88 -1.35
N LEU A 234 -23.69 -11.57 -1.59
CA LEU A 234 -24.89 -10.73 -1.81
C LEU A 234 -25.68 -11.18 -3.03
N GLN A 235 -24.99 -11.46 -4.15
CA GLN A 235 -25.64 -11.93 -5.36
C GLN A 235 -26.31 -13.30 -5.14
N ALA A 236 -25.65 -14.24 -4.46
CA ALA A 236 -26.22 -15.54 -4.17
C ALA A 236 -27.51 -15.44 -3.31
N ALA A 237 -27.52 -14.56 -2.31
CA ALA A 237 -28.71 -14.32 -1.50
C ALA A 237 -29.86 -13.73 -2.34
N VAL A 238 -29.56 -12.81 -3.26
CA VAL A 238 -30.55 -12.25 -4.19
C VAL A 238 -31.09 -13.30 -5.14
N ASP A 239 -30.22 -14.12 -5.73
CA ASP A 239 -30.61 -15.19 -6.66
C ASP A 239 -31.52 -16.22 -5.98
N HIS A 240 -31.24 -16.56 -4.72
CA HIS A 240 -32.12 -17.44 -3.91
C HIS A 240 -33.52 -16.84 -3.83
N PHE A 241 -33.60 -15.56 -3.50
CA PHE A 241 -34.89 -14.91 -3.32
C PHE A 241 -35.64 -14.67 -4.63
N GLN A 242 -34.94 -14.37 -5.74
CA GLN A 242 -35.55 -14.29 -7.07
C GLN A 242 -36.24 -15.61 -7.44
N LYS A 243 -35.62 -16.74 -7.07
CA LYS A 243 -36.16 -18.08 -7.36
C LYS A 243 -37.29 -18.47 -6.42
N ASN A 244 -37.22 -18.07 -5.15
CA ASN A 244 -38.07 -18.60 -4.08
C ASN A 244 -39.12 -17.62 -3.56
N THR A 245 -39.27 -16.43 -4.13
CA THR A 245 -40.33 -15.48 -3.72
C THR A 245 -41.25 -15.14 -4.88
N ALA A 246 -42.54 -14.93 -4.59
CA ALA A 246 -43.53 -14.53 -5.59
C ALA A 246 -43.41 -13.05 -6.02
N ILE A 247 -42.26 -12.41 -5.76
CA ILE A 247 -42.04 -11.00 -6.03
C ILE A 247 -41.69 -10.85 -7.50
N LYS A 248 -42.63 -10.29 -8.29
CA LYS A 248 -42.35 -9.90 -9.68
C LYS A 248 -41.39 -8.70 -9.72
N PRO A 249 -40.41 -8.66 -10.65
CA PRO A 249 -39.68 -7.44 -10.99
C PRO A 249 -40.65 -6.30 -11.31
N ILE A 250 -40.32 -5.04 -11.00
CA ILE A 250 -41.19 -3.88 -11.29
C ILE A 250 -41.26 -3.56 -12.80
N CYS A 251 -40.49 -4.25 -13.64
CA CYS A 251 -40.47 -4.00 -15.08
C CYS A 251 -40.73 -5.29 -15.87
N ASP A 252 -41.87 -5.32 -16.56
CA ASP A 252 -41.99 -5.77 -17.95
C ASP A 252 -42.11 -4.51 -18.82
#